data_AF-A0A6V7HN41-F1
#
_entry.id   AF-A0A6V7HN41-F1
#
_cell.length_a   1.000
_cell.length_b   1.000
_cell.length_c   1.000
_cell.angle_alpha   90.00
_cell.angle_beta   90.00
_cell.angle_gamma   90.00
#
_symmetry.space_group_name_H-M   'P 1'
#
loop_
_entity.id
_entity.type
_entity.pdbx_description
1 polymer ?
#
loop_
_entity_poly.entity_id
_entity_poly.type
_entity_poly.pdbx_seq_one_letter_code
_entity_poly.pdbx_strand_id
1 'polypeptide(L)'
;ILRLSCHSVGETAGGKIINLLSNDVARFDELFVRLHYLWITPIQTIAISYFLWEVIQMASLAGIFFIFIQIVPLQILTSKLTKRYRAKIALCTDERVRLMNEILTGMKVIKMYTWEKPFHKLMSTIRRREIKVLTASSYLKGFNRAICLSFERTTLFCTVITYVLL
;
A
#
# COMPACT_ATOMS: atom_id res chain seq x y z
N ILE A 1 -3.72 -8.74 -30.94
CA ILE A 1 -3.31 -10.15 -31.15
C ILE A 1 -3.33 -10.50 -32.65
N LEU A 2 -4.48 -10.37 -33.32
CA LEU A 2 -4.64 -10.72 -34.75
C LEU A 2 -3.81 -9.90 -35.77
N ARG A 3 -3.15 -8.82 -35.35
CA ARG A 3 -2.24 -8.01 -36.20
C ARG A 3 -0.77 -8.00 -35.72
N LEU A 4 -0.42 -8.78 -34.70
CA LEU A 4 0.98 -8.90 -34.29
C LEU A 4 1.75 -9.73 -35.32
N SER A 5 3.00 -9.37 -35.60
CA SER A 5 3.85 -10.14 -36.49
C SER A 5 4.19 -11.49 -35.85
N CYS A 6 4.31 -12.57 -36.64
CA CYS A 6 4.65 -13.90 -36.11
C CYS A 6 5.91 -13.90 -35.22
N HIS A 7 6.89 -13.04 -35.52
CA HIS A 7 8.09 -12.84 -34.72
C HIS A 7 7.77 -12.33 -33.30
N SER A 8 6.91 -11.32 -33.20
CA SER A 8 6.53 -10.74 -31.91
C SER A 8 5.49 -11.58 -31.14
N VAL A 9 4.72 -12.43 -31.82
CA VAL A 9 3.85 -13.46 -31.19
C VAL A 9 4.67 -14.58 -30.55
N GLY A 10 5.82 -14.96 -31.14
CA GLY A 10 6.75 -15.91 -30.53
C GLY A 10 7.41 -15.38 -29.25
N GLU A 11 7.70 -14.08 -29.21
CA GLU A 11 8.29 -13.40 -28.03
C GLU A 11 7.25 -13.03 -26.95
N THR A 12 6.01 -12.71 -27.34
CA THR A 12 4.89 -12.49 -26.42
C THR A 12 4.06 -13.76 -26.28
N ALA A 13 4.61 -14.73 -25.54
CA ALA A 13 3.85 -15.90 -25.11
C ALA A 13 2.46 -15.47 -24.61
N GLY A 14 1.38 -16.13 -25.05
CA GLY A 14 0.00 -15.73 -24.75
C GLY A 14 -0.27 -15.47 -23.26
N GLY A 15 0.46 -16.13 -22.36
CA GLY A 15 0.44 -15.87 -20.92
C GLY A 15 0.83 -14.45 -20.50
N LYS A 16 1.76 -13.78 -21.22
CA LYS A 16 2.15 -12.39 -20.95
C LYS A 16 1.04 -11.42 -21.31
N ILE A 17 0.33 -11.68 -22.41
CA ILE A 17 -0.85 -10.89 -22.84
C ILE A 17 -2.00 -11.09 -21.84
N ILE A 18 -2.24 -12.33 -21.41
CA ILE A 18 -3.27 -12.64 -20.41
C ILE A 18 -2.95 -11.99 -19.07
N ASN A 19 -1.69 -12.04 -18.61
CA ASN A 19 -1.27 -11.38 -17.36
C ASN A 19 -1.40 -9.85 -17.44
N LEU A 20 -1.09 -9.26 -18.60
CA LEU A 20 -1.26 -7.82 -18.83
C LEU A 20 -2.75 -7.45 -18.80
N LEU A 21 -3.60 -8.25 -19.46
CA LEU A 21 -5.04 -8.04 -19.46
C LEU A 21 -5.68 -8.26 -18.09
N SER A 22 -5.23 -9.24 -17.30
CA SER A 22 -5.86 -9.59 -16.03
C SER A 22 -5.37 -8.75 -14.85
N ASN A 23 -4.08 -8.39 -14.81
CA ASN A 23 -3.49 -7.69 -13.67
C ASN A 23 -3.30 -6.19 -13.94
N ASP A 24 -2.84 -5.81 -15.13
CA ASP A 24 -2.54 -4.40 -15.40
C ASP A 24 -3.82 -3.61 -15.71
N VAL A 25 -4.77 -4.16 -16.47
CA VAL A 25 -6.05 -3.47 -16.74
C VAL A 25 -6.85 -3.23 -15.45
N ALA A 26 -6.89 -4.22 -14.54
CA ALA A 26 -7.55 -4.05 -13.24
C ALA A 26 -6.89 -2.94 -12.40
N ARG A 27 -5.55 -2.82 -12.46
CA ARG A 27 -4.82 -1.71 -11.82
C ARG A 27 -5.09 -0.37 -12.46
N PHE A 28 -5.25 -0.32 -13.78
CA PHE A 28 -5.60 0.90 -14.52
C PHE A 28 -6.96 1.43 -14.10
N ASP A 29 -7.95 0.54 -13.93
CA ASP A 29 -9.30 0.94 -13.48
C ASP A 29 -9.26 1.63 -12.11
N GLU A 30 -8.58 1.03 -11.13
CA GLU A 30 -8.39 1.67 -9.82
C GLU A 30 -7.54 2.97 -9.88
N LEU A 31 -6.64 3.09 -10.86
CA LEU A 31 -5.82 4.28 -11.06
C LEU A 31 -6.68 5.43 -11.59
N PHE A 32 -7.57 5.19 -12.54
CA PHE A 32 -8.47 6.23 -13.07
C PHE A 32 -9.33 6.85 -11.97
N VAL A 33 -9.91 6.02 -11.10
CA VAL A 33 -10.67 6.51 -9.93
C VAL A 33 -9.77 7.35 -9.01
N ARG A 34 -8.52 6.93 -8.77
CA ARG A 34 -7.58 7.69 -7.93
C ARG A 34 -7.09 9.00 -8.56
N LEU A 35 -6.92 9.04 -9.87
CA LEU A 35 -6.47 10.23 -10.59
C LEU A 35 -7.46 11.39 -10.43
N HIS A 36 -8.76 11.10 -10.36
CA HIS A 36 -9.76 12.13 -10.13
C HIS A 36 -9.56 12.89 -8.81
N TYR A 37 -9.09 12.21 -7.76
CA TYR A 37 -8.81 12.88 -6.49
C TYR A 37 -7.67 13.89 -6.57
N LEU A 38 -6.76 13.83 -7.55
CA LEU A 38 -5.64 14.77 -7.66
C LEU A 38 -6.11 16.22 -7.91
N TRP A 39 -7.19 16.41 -8.65
CA TRP A 39 -7.73 17.74 -8.96
C TRP A 39 -8.98 18.07 -8.15
N ILE A 40 -9.77 17.07 -7.74
CA ILE A 40 -10.92 17.29 -6.85
C ILE A 40 -10.46 17.76 -5.46
N THR A 41 -9.41 17.15 -4.88
CA THR A 41 -8.94 17.50 -3.53
C THR A 41 -8.45 18.94 -3.34
N PRO A 42 -7.66 19.56 -4.24
CA PRO A 42 -7.29 20.97 -4.09
C PRO A 42 -8.49 21.90 -4.24
N ILE A 43 -9.38 21.65 -5.20
CA ILE A 43 -10.60 22.46 -5.40
C ILE A 43 -11.48 22.37 -4.14
N GLN A 44 -11.68 21.16 -3.63
CA GLN A 44 -12.45 20.92 -2.41
C GLN A 44 -11.82 21.60 -1.19
N THR A 45 -10.48 21.53 -1.04
CA THR A 45 -9.76 22.19 0.06
C THR A 45 -9.95 23.71 0.01
N ILE A 46 -9.87 24.33 -1.17
CA ILE A 46 -10.08 25.77 -1.34
C ILE A 46 -11.53 26.15 -0.98
N ALA A 47 -12.51 25.41 -1.49
CA ALA A 47 -13.92 25.68 -1.22
C ALA A 47 -14.25 25.56 0.28
N ILE A 48 -13.77 24.50 0.95
CA ILE A 48 -13.98 24.31 2.39
C ILE A 48 -13.28 25.44 3.18
N SER A 49 -12.07 25.82 2.79
CA SER A 49 -11.33 26.90 3.46
C SER A 49 -12.07 28.24 3.35
N TYR A 50 -12.67 28.53 2.19
CA TYR A 50 -13.48 29.73 1.98
C TYR A 50 -14.70 29.76 2.90
N PHE A 51 -15.48 28.66 2.95
CA PHE A 51 -16.63 28.59 3.86
C PHE A 51 -16.22 28.68 5.33
N LEU A 52 -15.09 28.09 5.71
CA LEU A 52 -14.58 28.15 7.08
C LEU A 52 -14.15 29.57 7.47
N TRP A 53 -13.60 30.32 6.50
CA TRP A 53 -13.21 31.72 6.69
C TRP A 53 -14.43 32.63 6.92
N GLU A 54 -15.53 32.42 6.21
CA GLU A 54 -16.75 33.23 6.42
C GLU A 54 -17.33 33.07 7.83
N VAL A 55 -17.20 31.88 8.44
CA VAL A 55 -17.77 31.59 9.76
C VAL A 55 -16.83 31.97 10.90
N ILE A 56 -15.54 31.63 10.79
CA ILE A 56 -14.58 31.65 11.91
C ILE A 56 -13.37 32.58 11.65
N GLN A 57 -13.34 33.26 10.50
CA GLN A 57 -12.32 34.26 10.12
C GLN A 57 -10.88 33.75 10.35
N MET A 58 -10.08 34.47 11.15
CA MET A 58 -8.66 34.19 11.37
C MET A 58 -8.39 32.81 12.00
N ALA A 59 -9.32 32.26 12.78
CA ALA A 59 -9.11 30.95 13.39
C ALA A 59 -9.13 29.81 12.35
N SER A 60 -9.75 30.01 11.19
CA SER A 60 -9.76 29.03 10.09
C SER A 60 -8.35 28.78 9.53
N LEU A 61 -7.52 29.83 9.40
CA LEU A 61 -6.14 29.71 8.95
C LEU A 61 -5.27 28.93 9.93
N ALA A 62 -5.50 29.11 11.23
CA ALA A 62 -4.83 28.33 12.26
C ALA A 62 -5.20 26.84 12.16
N GLY A 63 -6.49 26.51 11.99
CA GLY A 63 -6.94 25.14 11.78
C GLY A 63 -6.30 24.47 10.55
N ILE A 64 -6.25 25.18 9.43
CA ILE A 64 -5.58 24.71 8.20
C ILE A 64 -4.09 24.46 8.47
N PHE A 65 -3.41 25.39 9.14
CA PHE A 65 -2.00 25.24 9.49
C PHE A 65 -1.76 24.01 10.39
N PHE A 66 -2.60 23.80 11.41
CA PHE A 66 -2.51 22.63 12.29
C PHE A 66 -2.74 21.31 11.55
N ILE A 67 -3.68 21.26 10.60
CA ILE A 67 -3.87 20.08 9.74
C ILE A 67 -2.61 19.79 8.93
N PHE A 68 -2.07 20.80 8.25
CA PHE A 68 -0.92 20.63 7.37
C PHE A 68 0.32 20.14 8.14
N ILE A 69 0.60 20.74 9.30
CA ILE A 69 1.76 20.37 10.11
C ILE A 69 1.64 18.96 10.72
N GLN A 70 0.43 18.49 10.99
CA GLN A 70 0.19 17.13 11.48
C GLN A 70 0.28 16.09 10.37
N ILE A 71 -0.40 16.33 9.23
CA ILE A 71 -0.55 15.33 8.16
C ILE A 71 0.74 15.15 7.37
N VAL A 72 1.38 16.23 6.94
CA VAL A 72 2.51 16.17 5.99
C VAL A 72 3.68 15.31 6.50
N PRO A 73 4.27 15.56 7.69
CA PRO A 73 5.43 14.79 8.13
C PRO A 73 5.10 13.33 8.41
N LEU A 74 3.93 13.07 9.01
CA LEU A 74 3.51 11.72 9.33
C LEU A 74 3.24 10.90 8.07
N GLN A 75 2.57 11.48 7.07
CA GLN A 75 2.26 10.80 5.83
C GLN A 75 3.53 10.48 5.03
N ILE A 76 4.53 11.39 5.03
CA ILE A 76 5.83 11.14 4.39
C ILE A 76 6.55 9.97 5.08
N LEU A 77 6.60 9.97 6.41
CA LEU A 77 7.28 8.92 7.18
C LEU A 77 6.61 7.56 6.97
N THR A 78 5.30 7.46 7.20
CA THR A 78 4.54 6.21 7.06
C THR A 78 4.57 5.68 5.63
N SER A 79 4.55 6.56 4.61
CA SER A 79 4.71 6.18 3.20
C SER A 79 6.08 5.56 2.93
N LYS A 80 7.17 6.18 3.42
CA LYS A 80 8.53 5.62 3.28
C LYS A 80 8.64 4.25 3.94
N LEU A 81 8.11 4.09 5.17
CA LEU A 81 8.12 2.80 5.87
C LEU A 81 7.28 1.77 5.11
N THR A 82 6.10 2.14 4.61
CA THR A 82 5.22 1.24 3.84
C THR A 82 5.92 0.74 2.58
N LYS A 83 6.63 1.61 1.85
CA LYS A 83 7.44 1.21 0.69
C LYS A 83 8.53 0.20 1.07
N ARG A 84 9.26 0.45 2.17
CA ARG A 84 10.29 -0.47 2.68
C ARG A 84 9.73 -1.85 3.05
N TYR A 85 8.61 -1.88 3.79
CA TYR A 85 7.97 -3.14 4.16
C TYR A 85 7.43 -3.89 2.93
N ARG A 86 6.82 -3.19 1.96
CA ARG A 86 6.36 -3.80 0.70
C ARG A 86 7.50 -4.47 -0.07
N ALA A 87 8.63 -3.78 -0.22
CA ALA A 87 9.82 -4.36 -0.88
C ALA A 87 10.33 -5.60 -0.12
N LYS A 88 10.40 -5.52 1.21
CA LYS A 88 10.84 -6.66 2.04
C LYS A 88 9.88 -7.85 1.97
N ILE A 89 8.57 -7.61 1.94
CA ILE A 89 7.55 -8.65 1.77
C ILE A 89 7.74 -9.34 0.42
N ALA A 90 7.89 -8.57 -0.67
CA ALA A 90 8.12 -9.12 -2.00
C ALA A 90 9.33 -10.08 -2.02
N LEU A 91 10.48 -9.64 -1.48
CA LEU A 91 11.68 -10.48 -1.40
C LEU A 91 11.45 -11.79 -0.63
N CYS A 92 10.79 -11.73 0.54
CA CYS A 92 10.50 -12.94 1.32
C CYS A 92 9.51 -13.88 0.62
N THR A 93 8.49 -13.32 -0.03
CA THR A 93 7.50 -14.10 -0.78
C THR A 93 8.14 -14.76 -2.00
N ASP A 94 9.01 -14.06 -2.73
CA ASP A 94 9.73 -14.60 -3.88
C ASP A 94 10.66 -15.75 -3.49
N GLU A 95 11.40 -15.59 -2.38
CA GLU A 95 12.24 -16.67 -1.81
C GLU A 95 11.40 -17.91 -1.48
N ARG A 96 10.25 -17.74 -0.81
CA ARG A 96 9.35 -18.85 -0.49
C ARG A 96 8.84 -19.55 -1.74
N VAL A 97 8.37 -18.79 -2.74
CA VAL A 97 7.82 -19.35 -3.98
C VAL A 97 8.90 -20.11 -4.75
N ARG A 98 10.13 -19.56 -4.82
CA ARG A 98 11.26 -20.24 -5.46
C ARG A 98 11.58 -21.58 -4.81
N LEU A 99 11.75 -21.60 -3.48
CA LEU A 99 12.05 -22.84 -2.75
C LEU A 99 10.92 -23.86 -2.83
N MET A 100 9.68 -23.40 -2.85
CA MET A 100 8.53 -24.27 -3.04
C MET A 100 8.55 -24.93 -4.44
N ASN A 101 8.92 -24.20 -5.49
CA ASN A 101 9.11 -24.78 -6.82
C ASN A 101 10.26 -25.81 -6.87
N GLU A 102 11.39 -25.54 -6.21
CA GLU A 102 12.51 -26.48 -6.11
C GLU A 102 12.08 -27.79 -5.41
N ILE A 103 11.34 -27.70 -4.31
CA ILE A 103 10.80 -28.86 -3.58
C ILE A 103 9.81 -29.67 -4.43
N LEU A 104 8.90 -28.99 -5.14
CA LEU A 104 7.94 -29.66 -6.02
C LEU A 104 8.64 -30.42 -7.14
N THR A 105 9.69 -29.84 -7.72
CA THR A 105 10.51 -30.47 -8.76
C THR A 105 11.25 -31.70 -8.21
N GLY A 106 11.73 -31.65 -6.97
CA GLY A 106 12.45 -32.75 -6.29
C GLY A 106 11.58 -33.75 -5.52
N MET A 107 10.25 -33.68 -5.62
CA MET A 107 9.34 -34.36 -4.68
C MET A 107 9.51 -35.89 -4.63
N LYS A 108 9.82 -36.52 -5.77
CA LYS A 108 10.01 -37.99 -5.85
C LYS A 108 11.18 -38.45 -4.97
N VAL A 109 12.30 -37.71 -4.99
CA VAL A 109 13.50 -38.01 -4.18
C VAL A 109 13.19 -37.79 -2.70
N ILE A 110 12.51 -36.69 -2.36
CA ILE A 110 12.15 -36.37 -0.98
C ILE A 110 11.30 -37.50 -0.35
N LYS A 111 10.33 -38.04 -1.11
CA LYS A 111 9.51 -39.18 -0.66
C LYS A 111 10.31 -40.47 -0.53
N MET A 112 11.17 -40.77 -1.51
CA MET A 112 12.03 -41.96 -1.48
C MET A 112 12.91 -42.03 -0.22
N TYR A 113 13.42 -40.88 0.24
CA TYR A 113 14.25 -40.79 1.45
C TYR A 113 13.48 -40.38 2.71
N THR A 114 12.14 -40.28 2.65
CA THR A 114 11.28 -39.85 3.78
C THR A 114 11.68 -38.49 4.39
N TRP A 115 12.26 -37.59 3.59
CA TRP A 115 12.72 -36.27 4.02
C TRP A 115 11.60 -35.23 4.17
N GLU A 116 10.34 -35.63 4.17
CA GLU A 116 9.20 -34.70 4.23
C GLU A 116 9.21 -33.83 5.50
N LYS A 117 9.53 -34.41 6.67
CA LYS A 117 9.58 -33.69 7.95
C LYS A 117 10.65 -32.59 7.97
N PRO A 118 11.91 -32.82 7.60
CA PRO A 118 12.91 -31.75 7.56
C PRO A 118 12.57 -30.65 6.53
N PHE A 119 12.07 -30.99 5.35
CA PHE A 119 11.64 -29.99 4.36
C PHE A 119 10.42 -29.18 4.84
N HIS A 120 9.48 -29.81 5.53
CA HIS A 120 8.38 -29.10 6.18
C HIS A 120 8.90 -28.09 7.23
N LYS A 121 9.86 -28.51 8.07
CA LYS A 121 10.48 -27.63 9.08
C LYS A 121 11.21 -26.45 8.43
N LEU A 122 11.91 -26.67 7.32
CA LEU A 122 12.54 -25.62 6.53
C LEU A 122 11.49 -24.59 6.03
N MET A 123 10.43 -25.06 5.35
CA MET A 123 9.36 -24.19 4.86
C MET A 123 8.66 -23.42 5.97
N SER A 124 8.41 -24.06 7.12
CA SER A 124 7.82 -23.41 8.28
C SER A 124 8.68 -22.25 8.82
N THR A 125 10.00 -22.36 8.70
CA THR A 125 10.95 -21.35 9.18
C THR A 125 10.94 -20.13 8.26
N ILE A 126 10.92 -20.36 6.94
CA ILE A 126 10.79 -19.30 5.93
C ILE A 126 9.44 -18.59 6.06
N ARG A 127 8.35 -19.35 6.19
CA ARG A 127 7.01 -18.79 6.39
C ARG A 127 6.92 -17.96 7.66
N ARG A 128 7.56 -18.39 8.75
CA ARG A 128 7.65 -17.59 9.99
C ARG A 128 8.36 -16.25 9.78
N ARG A 129 9.43 -16.21 8.96
CA ARG A 129 10.12 -14.95 8.63
C ARG A 129 9.23 -14.02 7.81
N GLU A 130 8.55 -14.55 6.79
CA GLU A 130 7.59 -13.81 5.97
C GLU A 130 6.45 -13.22 6.81
N ILE A 131 5.84 -14.03 7.68
CA ILE A 131 4.76 -13.60 8.57
C ILE A 131 5.22 -12.48 9.50
N LYS A 132 6.44 -12.55 10.07
CA LYS A 132 6.95 -11.46 10.92
C LYS A 132 6.98 -10.11 10.19
N VAL A 133 7.43 -10.08 8.94
CA VAL A 133 7.47 -8.85 8.13
C VAL A 133 6.05 -8.41 7.76
N LEU A 134 5.19 -9.36 7.40
CA LEU A 134 3.79 -9.08 7.07
C LEU A 134 3.04 -8.47 8.26
N THR A 135 3.21 -9.04 9.45
CA THR A 135 2.61 -8.55 10.70
C THR A 135 3.10 -7.14 11.03
N ALA A 136 4.39 -6.85 10.87
CA ALA A 136 4.92 -5.50 11.05
C ALA A 136 4.29 -4.49 10.06
N SER A 137 4.11 -4.89 8.79
CA SER A 137 3.39 -4.05 7.82
C SER A 137 1.92 -3.85 8.18
N SER A 138 1.24 -4.88 8.70
CA SER A 138 -0.14 -4.77 9.17
C SER A 138 -0.27 -3.83 10.37
N TYR A 139 0.64 -3.88 11.33
CA TYR A 139 0.67 -2.92 12.44
C TYR A 139 0.86 -1.49 11.94
N LEU A 140 1.77 -1.26 10.99
CA LEU A 140 1.96 0.07 10.40
C LEU A 140 0.68 0.58 9.71
N LYS A 141 -0.05 -0.29 9.00
CA LYS A 141 -1.33 0.06 8.37
C LYS A 141 -2.38 0.41 9.43
N GLY A 142 -2.48 -0.37 10.50
CA GLY A 142 -3.38 -0.12 11.62
C GLY A 142 -3.06 1.20 12.32
N PHE A 143 -1.78 1.46 12.59
CA PHE A 143 -1.29 2.72 13.15
C PHE A 143 -1.68 3.92 12.28
N ASN A 144 -1.46 3.84 10.97
CA ASN A 144 -1.83 4.92 10.06
C ASN A 144 -3.34 5.20 10.07
N ARG A 145 -4.17 4.16 10.13
CA ARG A 145 -5.62 4.30 10.25
C ARG A 145 -6.04 4.96 11.57
N ALA A 146 -5.44 4.53 12.68
CA ALA A 146 -5.72 5.09 14.00
C ALA A 146 -5.40 6.59 14.06
N ILE A 147 -4.26 7.01 13.51
CA ILE A 147 -3.86 8.41 13.54
C ILE A 147 -4.76 9.28 12.68
N CYS A 148 -5.17 8.79 11.51
CA CYS A 148 -6.10 9.53 10.66
C CYS A 148 -7.41 9.87 11.41
N LEU A 149 -7.94 8.92 12.19
CA LEU A 149 -9.12 9.14 13.03
C LEU A 149 -8.85 10.14 14.16
N SER A 150 -7.65 10.11 14.74
CA SER A 150 -7.27 11.04 15.81
C SER A 150 -7.07 12.46 15.28
N PHE A 151 -6.49 12.63 14.09
CA PHE A 151 -6.19 13.93 13.49
C PHE A 151 -7.43 14.78 13.25
N GLU A 152 -8.53 14.17 12.80
CA GLU A 152 -9.81 14.86 12.63
C GLU A 152 -10.26 15.50 13.95
N ARG A 153 -10.17 14.75 15.06
CA ARG A 153 -10.59 15.22 16.38
C ARG A 153 -9.64 16.28 16.96
N THR A 154 -8.33 16.05 16.85
CA THR A 154 -7.33 17.00 17.36
C THR A 154 -7.39 18.34 16.63
N THR A 155 -7.56 18.31 15.30
CA THR A 155 -7.73 19.51 14.50
C THR A 155 -8.94 20.32 14.92
N LEU A 156 -10.09 19.66 15.06
CA LEU A 156 -11.33 20.33 15.46
C LEU A 156 -11.17 21.00 16.83
N PHE A 157 -10.59 20.28 17.78
CA PHE A 157 -10.30 20.80 19.12
C PHE A 157 -9.39 22.03 19.08
N CYS A 158 -8.26 21.96 18.35
CA CYS A 158 -7.35 23.09 18.19
C CYS A 158 -8.04 24.30 17.55
N THR A 159 -8.85 24.08 16.51
CA THR A 159 -9.55 25.16 15.80
C THR A 159 -10.57 25.87 16.70
N VAL A 160 -11.34 25.11 17.49
CA VAL A 160 -12.30 25.67 18.44
C VAL A 160 -11.58 26.45 19.56
N ILE A 161 -10.48 25.92 20.08
CA ILE A 161 -9.69 26.63 21.09
C ILE A 161 -9.15 27.95 20.54
N THR A 162 -8.59 27.94 19.32
CA THR A 162 -8.09 29.16 18.69
C THR A 162 -9.21 30.18 18.45
N TYR A 163 -10.41 29.74 18.11
CA TYR A 163 -11.56 30.64 17.99
C TYR A 163 -11.99 31.26 19.31
N VAL A 164 -11.98 30.49 20.42
CA VAL A 164 -12.33 31.02 21.75
C VAL A 164 -11.28 31.98 22.30
N LEU A 165 -10.01 31.81 21.91
CA LEU A 165 -8.89 32.65 22.33
C LEU A 165 -8.73 33.96 21.52
N LEU A 166 -9.35 34.05 20.35
CA LEU A 166 -9.35 35.22 19.44
C LEU A 166 -10.61 36.06 19.65
#